data_AF-A0A7X8XHT8-F1
#
_entry.id   AF-A0A7X8XHT8-F1
#
_cell.length_a   1.000
_cell.length_b   1.000
_cell.length_c   1.000
_cell.angle_alpha   90.00
_cell.angle_beta   90.00
_cell.angle_gamma   90.00
#
_symmetry.space_group_name_H-M   'P 1'
#
loop_
_entity.id
_entity.type
_entity.pdbx_description
1 polymer ?
#
loop_
_entity_poly.entity_id
_entity_poly.type
_entity_poly.pdbx_seq_one_letter_code
_entity_poly.pdbx_strand_id
1 'polypeptide(L)'
;MMRDPVDTYGFINAKLRARIGKMRDDRLVENLLKAPSLVDAVSVLRDSPYQQVAVVYDHTGDLQQMELVLLYTEIEMHRLVTKYLEGRSVALVNHLLAKIELDNLKNTI
;
A
#
# COMPACT_ATOMS: atom_id res chain seq x y z
N MET A 1 -11.82 28.71 -17.85
CA MET A 1 -11.58 29.14 -16.45
C MET A 1 -10.62 28.14 -15.82
N MET A 2 -9.44 28.57 -15.39
CA MET A 2 -8.43 27.68 -14.82
C MET A 2 -8.86 27.32 -13.40
N ARG A 3 -9.03 26.03 -13.09
CA ARG A 3 -9.37 25.57 -11.74
C ARG A 3 -8.26 25.96 -10.75
N ASP A 4 -8.63 26.37 -9.55
CA ASP A 4 -7.68 26.64 -8.48
C ASP A 4 -6.86 25.35 -8.19
N PRO A 5 -5.54 25.42 -8.03
CA PRO A 5 -4.73 24.29 -7.58
C PRO A 5 -5.26 23.61 -6.30
N VAL A 6 -5.87 24.37 -5.40
CA VAL A 6 -6.51 23.84 -4.18
C VAL A 6 -7.76 23.04 -4.53
N ASP A 7 -8.59 23.51 -5.46
CA ASP A 7 -9.75 22.75 -5.96
C ASP A 7 -9.33 21.48 -6.71
N THR A 8 -8.17 21.53 -7.37
CA THR A 8 -7.66 20.42 -8.19
C THR A 8 -7.00 19.33 -7.35
N TYR A 9 -6.22 19.71 -6.32
CA TYR A 9 -5.39 18.77 -5.55
C TYR A 9 -5.80 18.61 -4.08
N GLY A 10 -6.72 19.44 -3.57
CA GLY A 10 -7.10 19.45 -2.15
C GLY A 10 -7.63 18.10 -1.67
N PHE A 11 -8.53 17.48 -2.45
CA PHE A 11 -9.09 16.17 -2.12
C PHE A 11 -8.01 15.08 -2.04
N ILE A 12 -7.16 14.96 -3.06
CA ILE A 12 -6.16 13.89 -3.11
C ILE A 12 -5.07 14.11 -2.04
N ASN A 13 -4.66 15.36 -1.80
CA ASN A 13 -3.71 15.69 -0.74
C ASN A 13 -4.27 15.35 0.65
N ALA A 14 -5.53 15.70 0.94
CA ALA A 14 -6.18 15.33 2.19
C ALA A 14 -6.27 13.81 2.36
N LYS A 15 -6.64 13.08 1.31
CA LYS A 15 -6.74 11.62 1.31
C LYS A 15 -5.38 10.94 1.55
N LEU A 16 -4.33 11.41 0.89
CA LEU A 16 -2.97 10.90 1.07
C LEU A 16 -2.45 11.21 2.48
N ARG A 17 -2.65 12.43 3.00
CA ARG A 17 -2.25 12.79 4.37
C ARG A 17 -2.98 11.97 5.43
N ALA A 18 -4.28 11.75 5.27
CA ALA A 18 -5.04 10.93 6.21
C ALA A 18 -4.48 9.50 6.28
N ARG A 19 -4.06 8.95 5.14
CA ARG A 19 -3.42 7.62 5.07
C ARG A 19 -2.04 7.60 5.71
N ILE A 20 -1.17 8.56 5.36
CA ILE A 20 0.16 8.69 5.97
C ILE A 20 0.03 8.85 7.49
N GLY A 21 -0.97 9.61 7.94
CA GLY A 21 -1.29 9.77 9.36
C GLY A 21 -1.59 8.42 10.03
N LYS A 22 -2.45 7.59 9.42
CA LYS A 22 -2.75 6.24 9.93
C LYS A 22 -1.50 5.34 9.99
N MET A 23 -0.64 5.38 8.96
CA MET A 23 0.59 4.58 8.94
C MET A 23 1.59 4.98 10.04
N ARG A 24 1.55 6.23 10.50
CA ARG A 24 2.49 6.78 11.49
C ARG A 24 2.08 6.52 12.94
N ASP A 25 0.81 6.18 13.17
CA ASP A 25 0.26 5.99 14.52
C ASP A 25 0.24 4.51 14.98
N ASP A 26 0.57 3.61 14.06
CA ASP A 26 0.52 2.18 14.32
C ASP A 26 1.78 1.70 15.04
N ARG A 27 1.65 1.43 16.35
CA ARG A 27 2.58 0.59 17.15
C ARG A 27 2.70 -0.84 16.61
N LEU A 28 2.04 -1.15 15.50
CA LEU A 28 1.99 -2.45 14.85
C LEU A 28 3.40 -2.99 14.57
N VAL A 29 4.29 -2.18 13.99
CA VAL A 29 5.66 -2.60 13.68
C VAL A 29 6.43 -2.96 14.96
N GLU A 30 6.28 -2.17 16.03
CA GLU A 30 6.91 -2.49 17.31
C GLU A 30 6.36 -3.77 17.93
N ASN A 31 5.05 -4.01 17.81
CA ASN A 31 4.40 -5.22 18.33
C ASN A 31 4.84 -6.46 17.53
N LEU A 32 4.97 -6.34 16.21
CA LEU A 32 5.50 -7.41 15.34
C LEU A 32 6.95 -7.76 15.71
N LEU A 33 7.80 -6.76 15.95
CA LEU A 33 9.20 -6.98 16.35
C LEU A 33 9.34 -7.64 17.72
N LYS A 34 8.35 -7.47 18.61
CA LYS A 34 8.33 -8.07 19.95
C LYS A 34 7.69 -9.46 19.98
N ALA A 35 7.11 -9.91 18.87
CA ALA A 35 6.44 -11.21 18.82
C ALA A 35 7.46 -12.35 18.96
N PRO A 36 7.24 -13.33 19.86
CA PRO A 36 8.21 -14.39 20.12
C PRO A 36 8.24 -15.49 19.04
N SER A 37 7.23 -15.53 18.17
CA SER A 37 7.18 -16.45 17.04
C SER A 37 6.45 -15.83 15.84
N LEU A 38 6.56 -16.49 14.68
CA LEU A 38 5.81 -16.08 13.48
C LEU A 38 4.30 -16.14 13.70
N VAL A 39 3.80 -17.16 14.40
CA VAL A 39 2.36 -17.31 14.68
C VAL A 39 1.85 -16.18 15.59
N ASP A 40 2.68 -15.76 16.55
CA ASP A 40 2.36 -14.62 17.41
C ASP A 40 2.39 -13.31 16.61
N ALA A 41 3.34 -13.16 15.67
CA ALA A 41 3.41 -12.00 14.78
C ALA A 41 2.17 -11.92 13.86
N VAL A 42 1.73 -13.05 13.32
CA VAL A 42 0.48 -13.14 12.52
C VAL A 42 -0.73 -12.77 13.37
N SER A 43 -0.74 -13.15 14.64
CA SER A 43 -1.83 -12.80 15.56
C SER A 43 -1.94 -11.29 15.79
N VAL A 44 -0.80 -10.57 15.86
CA VAL A 44 -0.77 -9.10 15.93
C VAL A 44 -1.42 -8.44 14.71
N LEU A 45 -1.37 -9.06 13.53
CA LEU A 45 -1.97 -8.53 12.30
C LEU A 45 -3.50 -8.63 12.29
N ARG A 46 -4.11 -9.57 13.03
CA ARG A 46 -5.57 -9.83 13.01
C ARG A 46 -6.39 -8.63 13.46
N ASP A 47 -5.88 -7.88 14.43
CA ASP A 47 -6.54 -6.69 15.00
C ASP A 47 -6.11 -5.38 14.31
N SER A 48 -5.44 -5.48 13.16
CA SER A 48 -4.86 -4.35 12.44
C SER A 48 -5.52 -4.17 11.05
N PRO A 49 -5.20 -3.06 10.34
CA PRO A 49 -5.59 -2.92 8.93
C PRO A 49 -5.09 -4.05 8.01
N TYR A 50 -4.15 -4.88 8.47
CA TYR A 50 -3.56 -6.00 7.75
C TYR A 50 -4.23 -7.36 8.04
N GLN A 51 -5.44 -7.38 8.61
CA GLN A 51 -6.18 -8.61 8.94
C GLN A 51 -6.22 -9.62 7.77
N GLN A 52 -6.39 -9.16 6.53
CA GLN A 52 -6.43 -10.05 5.35
C GLN A 52 -5.13 -10.84 5.14
N VAL A 53 -4.00 -10.26 5.52
CA VAL A 53 -2.68 -10.92 5.46
C VAL A 53 -2.63 -12.08 6.45
N ALA A 54 -3.19 -11.89 7.65
CA ALA A 54 -3.27 -12.95 8.66
C ALA A 54 -4.20 -14.09 8.22
N VAL A 55 -5.37 -13.76 7.65
CA VAL A 55 -6.34 -14.76 7.15
C VAL A 55 -5.71 -15.67 6.10
N VAL A 56 -4.93 -15.11 5.18
CA VAL A 56 -4.27 -15.91 4.14
C VAL A 56 -3.24 -16.87 4.75
N TYR A 57 -2.46 -16.43 5.73
CA TYR A 57 -1.56 -17.32 6.45
C TYR A 57 -2.30 -18.42 7.21
N ASP A 58 -3.43 -18.11 7.85
CA ASP A 58 -4.24 -19.11 8.57
C ASP A 58 -4.76 -20.22 7.62
N HIS A 59 -4.92 -19.92 6.33
CA HIS A 59 -5.32 -20.89 5.31
C HIS A 59 -4.17 -21.64 4.64
N THR A 60 -3.02 -20.99 4.42
CA THR A 60 -1.94 -21.53 3.59
C THR A 60 -0.68 -21.92 4.37
N GLY A 61 -0.46 -21.31 5.54
CA GLY A 61 0.80 -21.36 6.28
C GLY A 61 1.99 -20.73 5.55
N ASP A 62 1.76 -20.04 4.43
CA ASP A 62 2.80 -19.60 3.50
C ASP A 62 3.02 -18.08 3.54
N LEU A 63 4.25 -17.69 3.85
CA LEU A 63 4.69 -16.29 3.87
C LEU A 63 4.64 -15.64 2.48
N GLN A 64 4.90 -16.40 1.41
CA GLN A 64 4.85 -15.85 0.05
C GLN A 64 3.42 -15.42 -0.32
N GLN A 65 2.41 -16.15 0.17
CA GLN A 65 1.02 -15.76 -0.01
C GLN A 65 0.66 -14.51 0.78
N MET A 66 1.24 -14.32 1.98
CA MET A 66 1.10 -13.07 2.74
C MET A 66 1.71 -11.88 1.97
N GLU A 67 2.91 -12.04 1.43
CA GLU A 67 3.58 -11.01 0.63
C GLU A 67 2.78 -10.65 -0.62
N LEU A 68 2.19 -11.65 -1.28
CA LEU A 68 1.35 -11.44 -2.45
C LEU A 68 0.12 -10.58 -2.13
N VAL A 69 -0.52 -10.80 -0.97
CA VAL A 69 -1.65 -9.97 -0.51
C VAL A 69 -1.23 -8.52 -0.27
N LEU A 70 -0.08 -8.31 0.36
CA LEU A 70 0.49 -6.97 0.58
C LEU A 70 0.76 -6.27 -0.76
N LEU A 71 1.37 -7.00 -1.72
CA LEU A 71 1.66 -6.49 -3.05
C LEU A 71 0.38 -6.07 -3.79
N TYR A 72 -0.65 -6.92 -3.81
CA TYR A 72 -1.92 -6.57 -4.46
C TYR A 72 -2.60 -5.38 -3.78
N THR A 73 -2.53 -5.29 -2.45
CA THR A 73 -3.06 -4.14 -1.70
C THR A 73 -2.38 -2.84 -2.10
N GLU A 74 -1.06 -2.87 -2.31
CA GLU A 74 -0.30 -1.70 -2.77
C GLU A 74 -0.62 -1.33 -4.22
N ILE A 75 -0.77 -2.33 -5.11
CA ILE A 75 -1.20 -2.10 -6.49
C ILE A 75 -2.57 -1.43 -6.55
N GLU A 76 -3.54 -1.94 -5.79
CA GLU A 76 -4.88 -1.37 -5.72
C GLU A 76 -4.88 0.04 -5.11
N MET A 77 -3.97 0.31 -4.16
CA MET A 77 -3.75 1.66 -3.66
C MET A 77 -3.33 2.60 -4.78
N HIS A 78 -2.30 2.24 -5.54
CA HIS A 78 -1.79 3.07 -6.62
C HIS A 78 -2.86 3.30 -7.69
N ARG A 79 -3.59 2.26 -8.08
CA ARG A 79 -4.72 2.37 -9.03
C ARG A 79 -5.79 3.34 -8.52
N LEU A 80 -6.16 3.22 -7.25
CA LEU A 80 -7.16 4.07 -6.62
C LEU A 80 -6.69 5.53 -6.54
N VAL A 81 -5.42 5.81 -6.26
CA VAL A 81 -4.86 7.16 -6.26
C VAL A 81 -4.88 7.74 -7.68
N THR A 82 -4.36 7.00 -8.67
CA THR A 82 -4.30 7.45 -10.07
C THR A 82 -5.69 7.78 -10.64
N LYS A 83 -6.75 7.08 -10.21
CA LYS A 83 -8.13 7.38 -10.60
C LYS A 83 -8.58 8.82 -10.28
N TYR A 84 -8.03 9.45 -9.25
CA TYR A 84 -8.38 10.82 -8.85
C TYR A 84 -7.37 11.87 -9.33
N LEU A 85 -6.33 11.47 -10.05
CA LEU A 85 -5.36 12.39 -10.60
C LEU A 85 -5.78 12.79 -12.03
N GLU A 86 -5.45 14.01 -12.41
CA GLU A 86 -5.68 14.53 -13.76
C GLU A 86 -4.41 15.20 -14.32
N GLY A 87 -4.31 15.24 -15.65
CA GLY A 87 -3.27 15.99 -16.37
C GLY A 87 -1.84 15.60 -15.97
N ARG A 88 -1.05 16.60 -15.56
CA ARG A 88 0.38 16.43 -15.27
C ARG A 88 0.66 15.50 -14.10
N SER A 89 -0.25 15.40 -13.13
CA SER A 89 -0.04 14.57 -11.93
C SER A 89 -0.14 13.07 -12.25
N VAL A 90 -1.06 12.67 -13.14
CA VAL A 90 -1.12 11.29 -13.65
C VAL A 90 0.14 10.95 -14.42
N ALA A 91 0.58 11.85 -15.30
CA ALA A 91 1.79 11.64 -16.08
C ALA A 91 2.99 11.41 -15.16
N LEU A 92 3.17 12.23 -14.12
CA LEU A 92 4.24 12.03 -13.13
C LEU A 92 4.17 10.65 -12.46
N VAL A 93 3.01 10.26 -11.96
CA VAL A 93 2.84 8.95 -11.29
C VAL A 93 3.14 7.80 -12.23
N ASN A 94 2.68 7.86 -13.48
CA ASN A 94 2.98 6.83 -14.48
C ASN A 94 4.48 6.71 -14.76
N HIS A 95 5.22 7.83 -14.83
CA HIS A 95 6.68 7.80 -15.00
C HIS A 95 7.39 7.18 -13.79
N LEU A 96 6.90 7.41 -12.57
CA LEU A 96 7.45 6.79 -11.37
C LEU A 96 7.20 5.27 -11.36
N LEU A 97 5.99 4.84 -11.76
CA LEU A 97 5.62 3.43 -11.83
C LEU A 97 6.35 2.67 -12.96
N ALA A 98 6.70 3.35 -14.06
CA ALA A 98 7.46 2.77 -15.16
C ALA A 98 8.80 2.16 -14.72
N LYS A 99 9.40 2.66 -13.63
CA LYS A 99 10.61 2.03 -13.06
C LYS A 99 10.36 0.58 -12.64
N ILE A 100 9.23 0.33 -11.99
CA ILE A 100 8.83 -1.02 -11.54
C ILE A 100 8.57 -1.91 -12.75
N GLU A 101 7.91 -1.37 -13.78
CA GLU A 101 7.66 -2.10 -15.04
C GLU A 101 8.97 -2.51 -15.74
N LEU A 102 9.95 -1.61 -15.78
CA LEU A 102 11.27 -1.90 -16.32
C LEU A 102 12.00 -2.98 -15.52
N ASP A 103 11.91 -2.94 -14.20
CA ASP A 103 12.54 -3.95 -13.35
C ASP A 103 11.85 -5.32 -13.51
N ASN A 104 10.53 -5.37 -13.66
CA ASN A 104 9.80 -6.59 -14.00
C ASN A 104 10.22 -7.16 -15.37
N LEU A 105 10.39 -6.29 -16.37
CA LEU A 105 10.85 -6.69 -17.70
C LEU A 105 12.25 -7.30 -17.64
N LYS A 106 13.19 -6.68 -16.88
CA LYS A 106 14.54 -7.22 -16.67
C LYS A 106 14.52 -8.60 -16.01
N ASN A 107 13.60 -8.82 -15.07
CA ASN A 107 13.52 -10.08 -14.33
C ASN A 107 12.85 -11.21 -15.13
N THR A 108 12.24 -10.91 -16.28
CA THR A 108 11.56 -11.90 -17.13
C THR A 108 12.42 -12.33 -18.34
N ILE A 109 13.52 -11.63 -18.62
CA ILE A 109 14.50 -11.91 -19.70
C ILE A 109 15.72 -12.60 -19.09
#